data_AF-A0A8X6EXU1-F1
#
_entry.id   AF-A0A8X6EXU1-F1
#
_cell.length_a   1.000
_cell.length_b   1.000
_cell.length_c   1.000
_cell.angle_alpha   90.00
_cell.angle_beta   90.00
_cell.angle_gamma   90.00
#
_symmetry.space_group_name_H-M   'P 1'
#
loop_
_entity.id
_entity.type
_entity.pdbx_description
1 polymer ?
#
loop_
_entity_poly.entity_id
_entity_poly.type
_entity_poly.pdbx_seq_one_letter_code
_entity_poly.pdbx_strand_id
1 'polypeptide(L)' 'MLETNNPLLLGKDNCNLPRILQIIAEAFCKEAVEATFDLGKRIVTLVGEIQKNTELFTLCVNQLTTNQIEALSSAFE' A
#
# COMPACT_ATOMS: atom_id res chain seq x y z
N MET A 1 2.63 14.96 -4.33
CA MET A 1 3.39 15.15 -3.06
C MET A 1 3.38 13.94 -2.10
N LEU A 2 3.04 12.73 -2.57
CA LEU A 2 3.57 11.47 -2.00
C LEU A 2 4.74 10.93 -2.86
N GLU A 3 5.15 11.72 -3.87
CA GLU A 3 6.10 11.35 -4.94
C GLU A 3 7.57 11.58 -4.54
N THR A 4 7.80 12.22 -3.41
CA THR A 4 9.14 12.39 -2.87
C THR A 4 9.33 11.33 -1.81
N ASN A 5 10.20 10.36 -2.09
CA ASN A 5 10.81 9.47 -1.10
C ASN A 5 11.07 10.27 0.18
N ASN A 6 10.14 10.22 1.14
CA ASN A 6 10.24 10.91 2.41
C ASN A 6 10.71 9.85 3.41
N PRO A 7 12.03 9.65 3.58
CA PRO A 7 12.57 8.62 4.46
C PRO A 7 12.10 8.76 5.92
N LEU A 8 11.65 9.95 6.30
CA LEU A 8 10.97 10.21 7.58
C LEU A 8 9.66 9.44 7.75
N LEU A 9 8.86 9.26 6.70
CA LEU A 9 7.60 8.51 6.75
C LEU A 9 7.83 7.00 6.62
N LEU A 10 8.79 6.60 5.79
CA LEU A 10 9.10 5.20 5.53
C LEU A 10 9.89 4.55 6.69
N GLY A 11 10.57 5.35 7.50
CA GLY A 11 11.43 4.85 8.57
C GLY A 11 12.74 4.26 8.04
N LYS A 12 13.65 3.91 8.94
CA LYS A 12 14.90 3.25 8.59
C LYS A 12 14.60 1.90 7.92
N ASP A 13 15.23 1.64 6.79
CA ASP A 13 15.02 0.41 5.99
C ASP A 13 13.55 0.16 5.62
N ASN A 14 12.77 1.24 5.43
CA ASN A 14 11.36 1.18 5.07
C ASN A 14 10.47 0.40 6.07
N CYS A 15 10.86 0.35 7.35
CA CYS A 15 10.17 -0.43 8.37
C CYS A 15 8.69 -0.05 8.59
N ASN A 16 8.28 1.17 8.20
CA ASN A 16 6.89 1.61 8.31
C ASN A 16 6.01 1.19 7.12
N LEU A 17 6.60 0.78 6.00
CA LEU A 17 5.84 0.41 4.79
C LEU A 17 4.77 -0.65 5.03
N PRO A 18 5.05 -1.77 5.72
CA PRO A 18 4.03 -2.79 5.96
C PRO A 18 2.81 -2.26 6.69
N ARG A 19 3.02 -1.39 7.70
CA ARG A 19 1.93 -0.80 8.48
C ARG A 19 1.15 0.24 7.69
N ILE A 20 1.84 1.03 6.85
CA ILE A 20 1.20 1.97 5.92
C ILE A 20 0.33 1.20 4.92
N LEU A 21 0.85 0.12 4.33
CA LEU A 21 0.09 -0.73 3.42
C LEU A 21 -1.12 -1.37 4.10
N GLN A 22 -0.97 -1.79 5.36
CA GLN A 22 -2.06 -2.36 6.14
C GLN A 22 -3.20 -1.36 6.38
N ILE A 23 -2.89 -0.13 6.78
CA ILE A 23 -3.90 0.92 6.97
C ILE A 23 -4.60 1.27 5.65
N ILE A 24 -3.84 1.31 4.56
CA ILE A 24 -4.36 1.53 3.21
C ILE A 24 -5.31 0.39 2.78
N ALA A 25 -4.89 -0.86 2.96
CA ALA A 25 -5.67 -2.03 2.59
C ALA A 25 -6.96 -2.12 3.42
N GLU A 26 -6.89 -1.77 4.70
CA GLU A 26 -8.04 -1.64 5.59
C GLU A 26 -9.02 -0.56 5.09
N ALA A 27 -8.50 0.57 4.59
CA ALA A 27 -9.32 1.65 4.06
C ALA A 27 -10.07 1.25 2.77
N PHE A 28 -9.42 0.50 1.87
CA PHE A 28 -10.10 -0.10 0.72
C PHE A 28 -11.12 -1.16 1.14
N CYS A 29 -10.74 -2.06 2.07
CA CYS A 29 -11.61 -3.12 2.55
C CYS A 29 -12.88 -2.59 3.25
N LYS A 30 -12.82 -1.40 3.84
CA LYS A 30 -13.96 -0.72 4.47
C LYS A 30 -14.70 0.25 3.53
N GLU A 31 -14.37 0.25 2.24
CA GLU A 31 -14.92 1.17 1.23
C GLU A 31 -14.74 2.66 1.61
N ALA A 32 -13.77 2.97 2.48
CA ALA A 32 -13.47 4.33 2.91
C ALA A 32 -12.72 5.12 1.83
N VAL A 33 -12.16 4.42 0.83
CA VAL A 33 -11.43 4.98 -0.31
C VAL A 33 -11.77 4.18 -1.56
N GLU A 34 -12.24 4.84 -2.62
CA GLU A 34 -12.33 4.23 -3.96
C GLU A 34 -11.04 4.48 -4.76
N ALA A 35 -10.67 3.52 -5.61
CA ALA A 35 -9.52 3.62 -6.51
C ALA A 35 -9.64 4.76 -7.54
N THR A 36 -10.86 5.25 -7.76
CA THR A 36 -11.20 6.37 -8.64
C THR A 36 -10.73 7.72 -8.10
N PHE A 37 -10.63 7.87 -6.77
CA PHE A 37 -10.11 9.07 -6.15
C PHE A 37 -8.61 9.26 -6.43
N ASP A 38 -8.16 10.52 -6.48
CA ASP A 38 -6.74 10.87 -6.60
C ASP A 38 -5.87 10.19 -5.53
N LEU A 39 -6.45 9.92 -4.36
CA LEU A 39 -5.80 9.17 -3.28
C LEU A 39 -5.59 7.69 -3.67
N GLY A 40 -6.59 7.03 -4.23
CA GLY A 40 -6.51 5.64 -4.67
C GLY A 40 -5.45 5.44 -5.76
N LYS A 41 -5.42 6.31 -6.77
CA LYS A 41 -4.40 6.29 -7.84
C LYS A 41 -2.97 6.45 -7.31
N ARG A 42 -2.78 7.33 -6.31
CA ARG A 42 -1.47 7.52 -5.66
C ARG A 42 -1.05 6.27 -4.89
N ILE A 43 -1.99 5.61 -4.23
CA ILE A 43 -1.73 4.39 -3.49
C ILE A 43 -1.36 3.24 -4.44
N VAL A 44 -2.10 3.06 -5.53
CA VAL A 44 -1.80 2.06 -6.57
C VAL A 44 -0.39 2.28 -7.12
N THR A 45 -0.02 3.52 -7.40
CA THR A 45 1.34 3.88 -7.85
C THR A 45 2.39 3.50 -6.80
N LEU A 46 2.14 3.80 -5.52
CA LEU A 46 3.05 3.51 -4.42
C LEU A 46 3.25 2.00 -4.21
N VAL A 47 2.19 1.21 -4.25
CA VAL A 47 2.28 -0.25 -4.17
C VAL A 47 2.98 -0.82 -5.40
N GLY A 48 2.77 -0.25 -6.59
CA GLY A 48 3.50 -0.63 -7.80
C GLY A 48 5.01 -0.38 -7.70
N GLU A 49 5.42 0.72 -7.06
CA GLU A 49 6.84 0.95 -6.73
C GLU A 49 7.37 -0.08 -5.72
N ILE A 50 6.55 -0.49 -4.74
CA ILE A 50 6.94 -1.54 -3.78
C ILE A 50 7.04 -2.91 -4.45
N GLN A 51 6.17 -3.24 -5.41
CA GLN A 51 6.23 -4.50 -6.16
C GLN A 51 7.56 -4.68 -6.91
N LYS A 52 8.24 -3.59 -7.30
CA LYS A 52 9.58 -3.65 -7.90
C LYS A 52 10.62 -4.20 -6.91
N ASN A 53 10.37 -4.10 -5.60
CA ASN A 53 11.18 -4.72 -4.56
C ASN A 53 10.41 -5.90 -3.94
N THR A 54 10.65 -7.09 -4.50
CA THR A 54 9.91 -8.31 -4.15
C THR A 54 10.03 -8.67 -2.66
N GLU A 55 11.19 -8.47 -2.04
CA GLU A 55 11.39 -8.75 -0.60
C GLU A 55 10.52 -7.85 0.28
N LEU A 56 10.50 -6.53 -0.01
CA LEU A 56 9.66 -5.57 0.70
C LEU A 56 8.18 -5.83 0.46
N PHE A 57 7.79 -6.16 -0.77
CA PHE A 57 6.41 -6.48 -1.09
C PHE A 57 5.93 -7.71 -0.32
N THR A 58 6.70 -8.80 -0.30
CA THR A 58 6.38 -10.00 0.48
C THR A 58 6.25 -9.71 1.97
N LEU A 59 7.13 -8.88 2.54
CA LEU A 59 7.03 -8.45 3.95
C LEU A 59 5.74 -7.66 4.24
N CYS A 60 5.29 -6.84 3.29
CA CYS A 60 4.05 -6.10 3.45
C CYS A 60 2.83 -7.02 3.33
N VAL A 61 2.78 -7.86 2.30
CA VAL A 61 1.67 -8.80 2.06
C VAL A 61 1.50 -9.80 3.20
N ASN A 62 2.60 -10.27 3.82
CA ASN A 62 2.55 -11.16 4.98
C ASN A 62 1.89 -10.54 6.22
N GLN A 63 1.76 -9.21 6.29
CA GLN A 63 1.08 -8.51 7.39
C GLN A 63 -0.38 -8.15 7.07
N LEU A 64 -0.81 -8.42 5.84
CA LEU A 64 -2.19 -8.22 5.40
C LEU A 64 -3.01 -9.48 5.64
N THR A 65 -4.30 -9.27 5.90
CA THR A 65 -5.30 -10.34 5.95
C THR A 65 -5.78 -10.69 4.54
N THR A 66 -6.37 -11.88 4.35
CA THR A 66 -6.91 -12.32 3.06
C THR A 66 -7.86 -11.29 2.44
N ASN A 67 -8.78 -10.73 3.23
CA ASN A 67 -9.74 -9.72 2.77
C ASN A 67 -9.04 -8.41 2.34
N GLN A 68 -7.98 -8.02 3.06
CA GLN A 68 -7.17 -6.84 2.69
C GLN A 68 -6.41 -7.07 1.39
N ILE A 69 -5.87 -8.28 1.16
CA ILE A 69 -5.17 -8.65 -0.08
C ILE A 69 -6.15 -8.66 -1.27
N GLU A 70 -7.34 -9.21 -1.08
CA GLU A 70 -8.39 -9.21 -2.10
C GLU A 70 -8.85 -7.79 -2.43
N ALA A 71 -9.10 -6.94 -1.42
CA ALA A 71 -9.47 -5.55 -1.62
C ALA A 71 -8.37 -4.76 -2.34
N LEU A 72 -7.09 -5.01 -1.98
CA LEU A 72 -5.97 -4.40 -2.68
C LEU A 72 -5.94 -4.87 -4.14
N SER A 73 -6.06 -6.17 -4.38
CA SER A 73 -6.02 -6.77 -5.73
C SER A 73 -7.13 -6.27 -6.63
N SER A 74 -8.36 -6.15 -6.09
CA SER A 74 -9.49 -5.56 -6.80
C SER A 74 -9.30 -4.08 -7.13
N ALA A 75 -8.43 -3.36 -6.41
CA ALA A 75 -8.07 -1.98 -6.70
C ALA A 75 -6.95 -1.85 -7.76
N PHE A 76 -6.26 -2.95 -8.11
CA PHE A 76 -5.27 -3.00 -9.21
C PHE A 76 -5.86 -3.46 -10.55
N GLU A 77 -7.08 -3.97 -10.55
CA GLU A 77 -7.81 -4.41 -11.76
C GLU A 77 -8.49 -3.24 -12.47
#